data_AF-A0A9E2MDY3-F1
#
_entry.id   AF-A0A9E2MDY3-F1
#
_cell.length_a   1.000
_cell.length_b   1.000
_cell.length_c   1.000
_cell.angle_alpha   90.00
_cell.angle_beta   90.00
_cell.angle_gamma   90.00
#
_symmetry.space_group_name_H-M   'P 1'
#
loop_
_entity.id
_entity.type
_entity.pdbx_description
1 polymer ?
#
loop_
_entity_poly.entity_id
_entity_poly.type
_entity_poly.pdbx_seq_one_letter_code
_entity_poly.pdbx_strand_id
1 'polypeptide(L)'
;MKVWLKRSLLLLGVTATLLSAEDTMFISSHFSGSGNCIRCHNGLTDDQGNDVSIETAWSSTMMANAAKDPLWKAKVKSEINRNPHLEEVINDKCTKCHAPMANKEAHFSGHAVKIFDDGFLNPQNTHHDEALNGVSCTLCHQVKDNGTLGTLQGMSGNYEVDESRTIYGPYSDVFAGPMINNVDYSIQYGDHIKASKMCASCHNLKTPFVDEKGNLLSSTPESEFPEQMPYSEWEHSSYSDSKSCQDCHMQRTDGVVMASRPPWLETKRDGFAQHIFVGGNKTILDILNSNRSALGVNANGFNTTIAKADAMLKSAASIETVQQTLQNGVLEVTFKIKSETGHKLPTSFPSRRAFMHVKVNDAAGNTVFESGRANADGSIAGADSDSDRSAYEPHYDLITSEDQVQIYEAVMENNLGQVTYTLLRGMTYKKDNRILPAGFDKASAVSDIMVHGAAADDADFVGGSDTITYRISGLGGGTYSVDAELLYQTLGYAFAQDLFADSSAEASSFKTMFDASAMKTSQIAAASLTVSGSGSSAPAACSDGVDNDGDGLIDLADPGCSDAQDNDEFNEVAPQPTACSDGIDNDGDGLTDLADPGCSNAQDNDEFNKSRKRRGR
;
A
#
# COMPACT_ATOMS: atom_id res chain seq x y z
N MET A 1 68.30 8.05 7.16
CA MET A 1 67.16 7.63 6.30
C MET A 1 65.88 7.77 7.12
N LYS A 2 65.09 8.83 6.88
CA LYS A 2 63.74 8.99 7.45
C LYS A 2 62.82 9.30 6.26
N VAL A 3 61.98 8.34 5.91
CA VAL A 3 61.00 8.45 4.82
C VAL A 3 59.76 9.16 5.37
N TRP A 4 59.37 10.26 4.76
CA TRP A 4 58.10 10.95 4.99
C TRP A 4 57.02 10.30 4.11
N LEU A 5 55.98 9.73 4.72
CA LEU A 5 54.75 9.34 4.04
C LEU A 5 53.94 10.61 3.73
N LYS A 6 53.76 10.93 2.44
CA LYS A 6 52.67 11.81 1.99
C LYS A 6 51.38 10.99 1.95
N ARG A 7 50.41 11.33 2.80
CA ARG A 7 49.02 10.89 2.65
C ARG A 7 48.38 11.74 1.55
N SER A 8 48.09 11.14 0.39
CA SER A 8 47.19 11.73 -0.60
C SER A 8 45.75 11.50 -0.14
N LEU A 9 45.04 12.57 0.17
CA LEU A 9 43.58 12.56 0.24
C LEU A 9 43.07 12.40 -1.21
N LEU A 10 42.57 11.22 -1.57
CA LEU A 10 41.67 11.08 -2.71
C LEU A 10 40.32 11.62 -2.26
N LEU A 11 39.97 12.85 -2.65
CA LEU A 11 38.56 13.21 -2.77
C LEU A 11 38.03 12.44 -3.98
N LEU A 12 37.26 11.37 -3.75
CA LEU A 12 36.31 10.90 -4.75
C LEU A 12 35.22 11.97 -4.86
N GLY A 13 35.41 12.91 -5.79
CA GLY A 13 34.32 13.73 -6.27
C GLY A 13 33.36 12.85 -7.06
N VAL A 14 32.22 12.50 -6.47
CA VAL A 14 31.06 12.05 -7.25
C VAL A 14 30.61 13.27 -8.05
N THR A 15 31.03 13.37 -9.31
CA THR A 15 30.41 14.29 -10.24
C THR A 15 29.01 13.76 -10.49
N ALA A 16 28.01 14.31 -9.79
CA ALA A 16 26.63 14.15 -10.18
C ALA A 16 26.51 14.75 -11.60
N THR A 17 26.45 13.89 -12.61
CA THR A 17 26.00 14.27 -13.94
C THR A 17 24.57 14.76 -13.79
N LEU A 18 24.40 16.09 -13.83
CA LEU A 18 23.08 16.70 -13.96
C LEU A 18 22.45 16.12 -15.22
N LEU A 19 21.34 15.39 -15.07
CA LEU A 19 20.54 14.95 -16.20
C LEU A 19 20.05 16.20 -16.94
N SER A 20 20.26 16.25 -18.25
CA SER A 20 19.63 17.27 -19.08
C SER A 20 18.12 17.10 -18.95
N ALA A 21 17.42 18.19 -18.70
CA ALA A 21 15.98 18.16 -18.79
C ALA A 21 15.56 18.04 -20.26
N GLU A 22 14.38 17.49 -20.50
CA GLU A 22 13.79 17.37 -21.84
C GLU A 22 13.54 18.74 -22.48
N ASP A 23 13.59 18.78 -23.82
CA ASP A 23 13.01 19.87 -24.59
C ASP A 23 11.50 19.64 -24.78
N THR A 24 10.69 20.32 -23.97
CA THR A 24 9.22 20.27 -24.09
C THR A 24 8.67 20.84 -25.42
N MET A 25 9.51 21.51 -26.22
CA MET A 25 9.15 22.10 -27.52
C MET A 25 9.45 21.17 -28.70
N PHE A 26 9.90 19.93 -28.48
CA PHE A 26 10.23 19.00 -29.55
C PHE A 26 9.07 18.80 -30.55
N ILE A 27 9.42 18.52 -31.79
CA ILE A 27 8.50 18.10 -32.85
C ILE A 27 9.13 16.90 -33.55
N SER A 28 8.46 15.76 -33.50
CA SER A 28 8.82 14.55 -34.25
C SER A 28 7.93 14.41 -35.49
N SER A 29 8.05 13.30 -36.21
CA SER A 29 7.22 13.04 -37.39
C SER A 29 5.73 12.98 -37.03
N HIS A 30 5.39 12.37 -35.89
CA HIS A 30 4.00 12.12 -35.48
C HIS A 30 3.59 12.82 -34.19
N PHE A 31 4.54 13.28 -33.38
CA PHE A 31 4.26 13.85 -32.05
C PHE A 31 4.83 15.25 -31.89
N SER A 32 4.32 15.94 -30.88
CA SER A 32 4.85 17.24 -30.45
C SER A 32 4.81 17.32 -28.95
N GLY A 33 5.85 17.93 -28.38
CA GLY A 33 5.96 18.13 -26.95
C GLY A 33 4.90 19.08 -26.42
N SER A 34 4.52 18.86 -25.16
CA SER A 34 3.53 19.65 -24.41
C SER A 34 3.81 21.16 -24.42
N GLY A 35 5.07 21.58 -24.52
CA GLY A 35 5.46 23.00 -24.59
C GLY A 35 4.86 23.73 -25.79
N ASN A 36 4.66 23.03 -26.91
CA ASN A 36 4.01 23.60 -28.09
C ASN A 36 2.54 23.95 -27.86
N CYS A 37 1.87 23.29 -26.91
CA CYS A 37 0.47 23.47 -26.56
C CYS A 37 0.25 24.67 -25.60
N ILE A 38 1.26 25.00 -24.79
CA ILE A 38 1.19 26.01 -23.71
C ILE A 38 0.70 27.36 -24.21
N ARG A 39 1.12 27.77 -25.41
CA ARG A 39 0.81 29.10 -25.97
C ARG A 39 -0.69 29.36 -26.14
N CYS A 40 -1.50 28.30 -26.22
CA CYS A 40 -2.95 28.40 -26.36
C CYS A 40 -3.68 27.79 -25.15
N HIS A 41 -3.12 26.77 -24.49
CA HIS A 41 -3.84 26.00 -23.46
C HIS A 41 -3.44 26.31 -22.01
N ASN A 42 -2.55 27.29 -21.79
CA ASN A 42 -2.34 27.91 -20.47
C ASN A 42 -2.89 29.35 -20.46
N GLY A 43 -3.07 29.88 -19.24
CA GLY A 43 -3.75 31.15 -18.97
C GLY A 43 -5.28 31.04 -19.09
N LEU A 44 -5.83 29.85 -18.92
CA LEU A 44 -7.27 29.61 -19.01
C LEU A 44 -7.92 29.80 -17.63
N THR A 45 -9.11 30.38 -17.59
CA THR A 45 -9.87 30.55 -16.36
C THR A 45 -11.29 30.04 -16.50
N ASP A 46 -11.86 29.55 -15.39
CA ASP A 46 -13.29 29.22 -15.30
C ASP A 46 -14.14 30.45 -14.92
N ASP A 47 -15.47 30.27 -14.83
CA ASP A 47 -16.41 31.34 -14.47
C ASP A 47 -16.21 31.90 -13.04
N GLN A 48 -15.46 31.19 -12.19
CA GLN A 48 -15.11 31.63 -10.84
C GLN A 48 -13.74 32.35 -10.80
N GLY A 49 -13.05 32.43 -11.94
CA GLY A 49 -11.72 33.03 -12.06
C GLY A 49 -10.59 32.12 -11.58
N ASN A 50 -10.84 30.83 -11.37
CA ASN A 50 -9.78 29.87 -11.03
C ASN A 50 -8.95 29.55 -12.28
N ASP A 51 -7.65 29.38 -12.10
CA ASP A 51 -6.76 28.89 -13.16
C ASP A 51 -7.06 27.42 -13.50
N VAL A 52 -7.31 27.17 -14.78
CA VAL A 52 -7.58 25.84 -15.34
C VAL A 52 -6.70 25.55 -16.55
N SER A 53 -5.51 26.15 -16.57
CA SER A 53 -4.43 25.88 -17.51
C SER A 53 -4.13 24.38 -17.60
N ILE A 54 -4.21 23.83 -18.82
CA ILE A 54 -4.15 22.38 -19.06
C ILE A 54 -2.76 21.83 -18.76
N GLU A 55 -1.72 22.43 -19.35
CA GLU A 55 -0.35 21.92 -19.20
C GLU A 55 0.18 22.20 -17.79
N THR A 56 -0.19 23.33 -17.19
CA THR A 56 0.17 23.64 -15.79
C THR A 56 -0.41 22.59 -14.83
N ALA A 57 -1.66 22.17 -15.03
CA ALA A 57 -2.28 21.09 -14.29
C ALA A 57 -1.59 19.73 -14.52
N TRP A 58 -1.30 19.39 -15.78
CA TRP A 58 -0.76 18.09 -16.18
C TRP A 58 0.72 17.88 -15.82
N SER A 59 1.57 18.91 -15.93
CA SER A 59 3.04 18.76 -15.88
C SER A 59 3.59 18.19 -14.57
N SER A 60 2.86 18.34 -13.47
CA SER A 60 3.24 17.82 -12.15
C SER A 60 2.56 16.50 -11.77
N THR A 61 1.86 15.87 -12.71
CA THR A 61 1.17 14.59 -12.52
C THR A 61 2.10 13.40 -12.78
N MET A 62 1.68 12.20 -12.39
CA MET A 62 2.41 10.98 -12.74
C MET A 62 2.45 10.73 -14.25
N MET A 63 1.47 11.18 -15.03
CA MET A 63 1.45 11.03 -16.49
C MET A 63 2.61 11.78 -17.15
N ALA A 64 2.81 13.06 -16.79
CA ALA A 64 3.91 13.88 -17.30
C ALA A 64 5.31 13.41 -16.85
N ASN A 65 5.36 12.59 -15.80
CA ASN A 65 6.59 12.13 -15.18
C ASN A 65 6.75 10.60 -15.25
N ALA A 66 5.98 9.93 -16.11
CA ALA A 66 5.91 8.46 -16.15
C ALA A 66 7.26 7.80 -16.48
N ALA A 67 8.04 8.37 -17.40
CA ALA A 67 9.41 7.93 -17.71
C ALA A 67 10.47 8.50 -16.76
N LYS A 68 10.12 9.50 -15.93
CA LYS A 68 11.00 10.12 -14.93
C LYS A 68 10.93 9.40 -13.59
N ASP A 69 9.84 8.68 -13.33
CA ASP A 69 9.57 7.94 -12.11
C ASP A 69 10.74 7.00 -11.73
N PRO A 70 11.43 7.25 -10.60
CA PRO A 70 12.56 6.43 -10.18
C PRO A 70 12.15 5.02 -9.72
N LEU A 71 10.92 4.82 -9.23
CA LEU A 71 10.42 3.48 -8.90
C LEU A 71 10.26 2.65 -10.18
N TRP A 72 9.68 3.24 -11.23
CA TRP A 72 9.56 2.59 -12.54
C TRP A 72 10.93 2.24 -13.11
N LYS A 73 11.88 3.19 -13.14
CA LYS A 73 13.25 2.95 -13.63
C LYS A 73 13.92 1.80 -12.88
N ALA A 74 13.86 1.83 -11.54
CA ALA A 74 14.45 0.78 -10.70
C ALA A 74 13.82 -0.58 -10.96
N LYS A 75 12.48 -0.66 -11.04
CA LYS A 75 11.78 -1.91 -11.27
C LYS A 75 12.08 -2.49 -12.65
N VAL A 76 11.99 -1.68 -13.71
CA VAL A 76 12.30 -2.15 -15.07
C VAL A 76 13.75 -2.62 -15.18
N LYS A 77 14.70 -1.88 -14.61
CA LYS A 77 16.10 -2.31 -14.60
C LYS A 77 16.29 -3.63 -13.87
N SER A 78 15.60 -3.82 -12.75
CA SER A 78 15.68 -5.08 -12.00
C SER A 78 15.10 -6.26 -12.78
N GLU A 79 13.98 -6.09 -13.48
CA GLU A 79 13.41 -7.14 -14.34
C GLU A 79 14.37 -7.50 -15.50
N ILE A 80 15.04 -6.50 -16.11
CA ILE A 80 16.07 -6.72 -17.15
C ILE A 80 17.28 -7.47 -16.56
N ASN A 81 17.76 -7.08 -15.39
CA ASN A 81 18.91 -7.75 -14.75
C ASN A 81 18.60 -9.22 -14.42
N ARG A 82 17.35 -9.51 -14.01
CA ARG A 82 16.89 -10.87 -13.70
C ARG A 82 16.68 -11.71 -14.96
N ASN A 83 16.26 -11.08 -16.07
CA ASN A 83 15.95 -11.75 -17.34
C ASN A 83 16.58 -11.02 -18.54
N PRO A 84 17.93 -11.02 -18.67
CA PRO A 84 18.61 -10.22 -19.70
C PRO A 84 18.28 -10.67 -21.13
N HIS A 85 17.94 -11.93 -21.33
CA HIS A 85 17.48 -12.45 -22.64
C HIS A 85 16.09 -11.96 -23.05
N LEU A 86 15.34 -11.31 -22.14
CA LEU A 86 14.03 -10.69 -22.40
C LEU A 86 14.09 -9.17 -22.47
N GLU A 87 15.29 -8.58 -22.50
CA GLU A 87 15.47 -7.13 -22.46
C GLU A 87 14.63 -6.39 -23.52
N GLU A 88 14.57 -6.89 -24.75
CA GLU A 88 13.76 -6.29 -25.83
C GLU A 88 12.26 -6.28 -25.48
N VAL A 89 11.73 -7.41 -24.99
CA VAL A 89 10.31 -7.56 -24.61
C VAL A 89 9.96 -6.63 -23.45
N ILE A 90 10.85 -6.55 -22.45
CA ILE A 90 10.65 -5.69 -21.28
C ILE A 90 10.67 -4.22 -21.68
N ASN A 91 11.67 -3.80 -22.47
CA ASN A 91 11.77 -2.42 -22.95
C ASN A 91 10.51 -2.03 -23.75
N ASP A 92 10.06 -2.88 -24.67
CA ASP A 92 8.85 -2.60 -25.45
C ASP A 92 7.61 -2.52 -24.56
N LYS A 93 7.32 -3.55 -23.76
CA LYS A 93 6.10 -3.61 -22.94
C LYS A 93 6.01 -2.43 -21.97
N CYS A 94 7.09 -2.09 -21.27
CA CYS A 94 7.09 -1.03 -20.27
C CYS A 94 6.97 0.37 -20.88
N THR A 95 7.55 0.61 -22.07
CA THR A 95 7.53 1.93 -22.70
C THR A 95 6.20 2.26 -23.38
N LYS A 96 5.39 1.26 -23.76
CA LYS A 96 4.03 1.50 -24.30
C LYS A 96 3.14 2.36 -23.40
N CYS A 97 3.34 2.34 -22.09
CA CYS A 97 2.55 3.14 -21.15
C CYS A 97 3.35 4.23 -20.43
N HIS A 98 4.69 4.10 -20.30
CA HIS A 98 5.52 5.06 -19.57
C HIS A 98 6.31 6.05 -20.45
N ALA A 99 6.67 5.64 -21.67
CA ALA A 99 7.36 6.47 -22.66
C ALA A 99 6.70 6.30 -24.05
N PRO A 100 5.38 6.50 -24.15
CA PRO A 100 4.56 5.98 -25.25
C PRO A 100 4.85 6.65 -26.60
N MET A 101 5.16 7.95 -26.62
CA MET A 101 5.51 8.66 -27.87
C MET A 101 6.83 8.14 -28.44
N ALA A 102 7.85 7.97 -27.59
CA ALA A 102 9.14 7.40 -27.99
C ALA A 102 9.00 5.96 -28.48
N ASN A 103 8.20 5.13 -27.81
CA ASN A 103 7.91 3.77 -28.25
C ASN A 103 7.30 3.77 -29.67
N LYS A 104 6.27 4.59 -29.90
CA LYS A 104 5.61 4.67 -31.22
C LYS A 104 6.53 5.21 -32.30
N GLU A 105 7.27 6.28 -32.04
CA GLU A 105 8.19 6.87 -33.03
C GLU A 105 9.33 5.90 -33.39
N ALA A 106 9.85 5.16 -32.39
CA ALA A 106 10.84 4.11 -32.63
C ALA A 106 10.29 3.00 -33.54
N HIS A 107 9.07 2.52 -33.28
CA HIS A 107 8.41 1.53 -34.14
C HIS A 107 8.15 2.04 -35.56
N PHE A 108 7.64 3.26 -35.73
CA PHE A 108 7.44 3.87 -37.04
C PHE A 108 8.75 3.99 -37.83
N SER A 109 9.84 4.25 -37.14
CA SER A 109 11.17 4.42 -37.75
C SER A 109 11.97 3.11 -37.88
N GLY A 110 11.47 2.00 -37.36
CA GLY A 110 12.22 0.73 -37.26
C GLY A 110 13.45 0.80 -36.35
N HIS A 111 13.48 1.73 -35.40
CA HIS A 111 14.52 1.85 -34.38
C HIS A 111 14.29 0.86 -33.24
N ALA A 112 15.39 0.44 -32.60
CA ALA A 112 15.31 -0.41 -31.41
C ALA A 112 14.67 0.34 -30.24
N VAL A 113 13.76 -0.34 -29.53
CA VAL A 113 13.18 0.18 -28.28
C VAL A 113 14.09 -0.22 -27.13
N LYS A 114 14.79 0.76 -26.54
CA LYS A 114 15.69 0.57 -25.41
C LYS A 114 15.52 1.73 -24.43
N ILE A 115 15.44 1.43 -23.12
CA ILE A 115 15.25 2.45 -22.08
C ILE A 115 16.59 2.99 -21.58
N PHE A 116 17.52 2.11 -21.23
CA PHE A 116 18.78 2.45 -20.54
C PHE A 116 19.99 2.54 -21.49
N ASP A 117 21.16 2.86 -20.94
CA ASP A 117 22.43 3.04 -21.65
C ASP A 117 22.38 4.12 -22.74
N ASP A 118 22.33 3.72 -24.02
CA ASP A 118 22.15 4.53 -25.22
C ASP A 118 20.68 4.67 -25.65
N GLY A 119 19.75 4.12 -24.85
CA GLY A 119 18.32 4.16 -25.06
C GLY A 119 17.65 5.51 -24.72
N PHE A 120 16.33 5.51 -24.62
CA PHE A 120 15.48 6.68 -24.48
C PHE A 120 15.83 7.60 -23.29
N LEU A 121 16.35 7.07 -22.18
CA LEU A 121 16.74 7.91 -21.04
C LEU A 121 18.09 8.62 -21.24
N ASN A 122 18.81 8.31 -22.31
CA ASN A 122 20.05 8.97 -22.67
C ASN A 122 19.77 10.30 -23.42
N PRO A 123 20.30 11.45 -22.96
CA PRO A 123 20.10 12.74 -23.63
C PRO A 123 20.69 12.85 -25.05
N GLN A 124 21.47 11.88 -25.50
CA GLN A 124 21.99 11.78 -26.87
C GLN A 124 21.09 10.94 -27.78
N ASN A 125 20.10 10.23 -27.24
CA ASN A 125 19.15 9.46 -28.03
C ASN A 125 18.16 10.39 -28.74
N THR A 126 17.82 10.09 -30.00
CA THR A 126 16.93 10.93 -30.80
C THR A 126 15.49 10.98 -30.27
N HIS A 127 15.07 9.99 -29.48
CA HIS A 127 13.73 9.90 -28.90
C HIS A 127 13.68 10.30 -27.42
N HIS A 128 14.73 10.98 -26.93
CA HIS A 128 14.87 11.32 -25.53
C HIS A 128 13.74 12.22 -25.02
N ASP A 129 13.43 13.26 -25.79
CA ASP A 129 12.45 14.27 -25.40
C ASP A 129 11.02 13.70 -25.47
N GLU A 130 10.73 12.87 -26.48
CA GLU A 130 9.49 12.10 -26.60
C GLU A 130 9.27 11.18 -25.39
N ALA A 131 10.35 10.56 -24.88
CA ALA A 131 10.26 9.65 -23.75
C ALA A 131 10.04 10.40 -22.45
N LEU A 132 10.85 11.43 -22.17
CA LEU A 132 10.79 12.13 -20.90
C LEU A 132 9.51 12.98 -20.73
N ASN A 133 8.89 13.42 -21.83
CA ASN A 133 7.60 14.12 -21.76
C ASN A 133 6.42 13.19 -21.38
N GLY A 134 6.68 11.88 -21.24
CA GLY A 134 5.79 10.91 -20.62
C GLY A 134 4.50 10.65 -21.41
N VAL A 135 3.40 10.44 -20.69
CA VAL A 135 2.05 10.31 -21.26
C VAL A 135 1.51 11.72 -21.53
N SER A 136 1.83 12.24 -22.71
CA SER A 136 1.62 13.65 -23.08
C SER A 136 0.39 13.88 -23.96
N CYS A 137 0.11 15.16 -24.22
CA CYS A 137 -1.07 15.67 -24.92
C CYS A 137 -1.28 14.96 -26.26
N THR A 138 -0.24 14.95 -27.10
CA THR A 138 -0.31 14.44 -28.48
C THR A 138 -0.40 12.91 -28.53
N LEU A 139 -0.02 12.19 -27.47
CA LEU A 139 -0.34 10.77 -27.40
C LEU A 139 -1.84 10.56 -27.18
N CYS A 140 -2.36 11.01 -26.03
CA CYS A 140 -3.73 10.72 -25.62
C CYS A 140 -4.73 11.24 -26.65
N HIS A 141 -4.47 12.43 -27.19
CA HIS A 141 -5.36 13.03 -28.17
C HIS A 141 -5.24 12.43 -29.57
N GLN A 142 -4.21 11.64 -29.90
CA GLN A 142 -4.14 10.96 -31.21
C GLN A 142 -4.60 9.49 -31.16
N VAL A 143 -4.92 8.95 -29.99
CA VAL A 143 -5.49 7.60 -29.90
C VAL A 143 -6.82 7.57 -30.64
N LYS A 144 -6.92 6.68 -31.61
CA LYS A 144 -8.08 6.49 -32.46
C LYS A 144 -8.97 5.38 -31.92
N ASP A 145 -10.28 5.57 -32.07
CA ASP A 145 -11.24 4.48 -31.86
C ASP A 145 -11.36 3.64 -33.14
N ASN A 146 -10.71 2.48 -33.14
CA ASN A 146 -10.80 1.47 -34.19
C ASN A 146 -11.68 0.26 -33.77
N GLY A 147 -12.40 0.39 -32.65
CA GLY A 147 -13.21 -0.68 -32.07
C GLY A 147 -12.49 -1.60 -31.08
N THR A 148 -11.18 -1.44 -30.84
CA THR A 148 -10.43 -2.29 -29.90
C THR A 148 -10.29 -1.72 -28.49
N LEU A 149 -10.59 -0.42 -28.29
CA LEU A 149 -10.53 0.22 -26.97
C LEU A 149 -11.47 -0.48 -25.98
N GLY A 150 -10.97 -0.77 -24.77
CA GLY A 150 -11.71 -1.53 -23.74
C GLY A 150 -11.74 -3.04 -23.96
N THR A 151 -11.04 -3.56 -24.98
CA THR A 151 -10.93 -5.01 -25.25
C THR A 151 -9.52 -5.51 -24.97
N LEU A 152 -9.37 -6.84 -24.86
CA LEU A 152 -8.06 -7.50 -24.74
C LEU A 152 -7.09 -7.13 -25.88
N GLN A 153 -7.61 -6.83 -27.08
CA GLN A 153 -6.79 -6.43 -28.21
C GLN A 153 -6.21 -5.02 -28.06
N GLY A 154 -6.96 -4.07 -27.50
CA GLY A 154 -6.55 -2.66 -27.38
C GLY A 154 -5.88 -2.30 -26.06
N MET A 155 -5.96 -3.17 -25.06
CA MET A 155 -5.36 -2.96 -23.74
C MET A 155 -3.87 -3.33 -23.71
N SER A 156 -3.22 -3.18 -22.55
CA SER A 156 -1.77 -3.40 -22.39
C SER A 156 -0.89 -2.58 -23.35
N GLY A 157 -1.33 -1.36 -23.66
CA GLY A 157 -0.61 -0.41 -24.51
C GLY A 157 -0.78 -0.61 -26.02
N ASN A 158 -1.73 -1.45 -26.45
CA ASN A 158 -1.97 -1.76 -27.87
C ASN A 158 -2.96 -0.80 -28.55
N TYR A 159 -2.96 0.47 -28.14
CA TYR A 159 -3.76 1.52 -28.78
C TYR A 159 -3.18 1.90 -30.16
N GLU A 160 -4.06 2.35 -31.06
CA GLU A 160 -3.70 2.85 -32.39
C GLU A 160 -3.57 4.38 -32.35
N VAL A 161 -2.46 4.89 -32.91
CA VAL A 161 -2.23 6.31 -33.14
C VAL A 161 -2.22 6.53 -34.65
N ASP A 162 -2.87 7.59 -35.10
CA ASP A 162 -2.95 7.95 -36.51
C ASP A 162 -1.63 8.61 -36.97
N GLU A 163 -1.04 8.13 -38.07
CA GLU A 163 0.15 8.73 -38.67
C GLU A 163 -0.12 10.10 -39.31
N SER A 164 -1.39 10.47 -39.52
CA SER A 164 -1.81 11.71 -40.18
C SER A 164 -1.84 12.95 -39.28
N ARG A 165 -1.33 12.85 -38.04
CA ARG A 165 -1.38 13.94 -37.04
C ARG A 165 -2.81 14.45 -36.82
N THR A 166 -3.74 13.51 -36.70
CA THR A 166 -5.14 13.77 -36.36
C THR A 166 -5.35 13.66 -34.85
N ILE A 167 -5.84 14.72 -34.24
CA ILE A 167 -6.19 14.81 -32.82
C ILE A 167 -7.70 14.79 -32.61
N TYR A 168 -8.14 14.00 -31.64
CA TYR A 168 -9.52 13.84 -31.22
C TYR A 168 -9.81 14.64 -29.95
N GLY A 169 -10.96 15.30 -29.92
CA GLY A 169 -11.47 16.03 -28.75
C GLY A 169 -12.97 15.85 -28.54
N PRO A 170 -13.48 16.21 -27.35
CA PRO A 170 -14.87 15.97 -26.98
C PRO A 170 -15.87 16.99 -27.55
N TYR A 171 -15.41 17.95 -28.38
CA TYR A 171 -16.22 19.05 -28.91
C TYR A 171 -16.25 19.01 -30.44
N SER A 172 -17.44 19.16 -31.02
CA SER A 172 -17.65 19.09 -32.48
C SER A 172 -17.54 20.44 -33.19
N ASP A 173 -17.61 21.53 -32.43
CA ASP A 173 -17.63 22.93 -32.90
C ASP A 173 -16.37 23.67 -32.46
N VAL A 174 -15.20 23.18 -32.89
CA VAL A 174 -13.89 23.76 -32.54
C VAL A 174 -13.30 24.53 -33.72
N PHE A 175 -12.77 25.72 -33.45
CA PHE A 175 -12.06 26.51 -34.46
C PHE A 175 -10.67 25.92 -34.74
N ALA A 176 -10.52 25.25 -35.89
CA ALA A 176 -9.32 24.46 -36.23
C ALA A 176 -8.06 25.27 -36.54
N GLY A 177 -8.20 26.55 -36.92
CA GLY A 177 -7.10 27.36 -37.47
C GLY A 177 -5.80 27.34 -36.65
N PRO A 178 -5.82 27.57 -35.33
CA PRO A 178 -4.61 27.57 -34.51
C PRO A 178 -3.92 26.21 -34.43
N MET A 179 -4.69 25.11 -34.42
CA MET A 179 -4.14 23.75 -34.37
C MET A 179 -3.41 23.41 -35.67
N ILE A 180 -4.02 23.71 -36.82
CA ILE A 180 -3.41 23.48 -38.13
C ILE A 180 -2.19 24.38 -38.34
N ASN A 181 -2.34 25.68 -38.09
CA ASN A 181 -1.32 26.67 -38.50
C ASN A 181 -0.13 26.78 -37.54
N ASN A 182 -0.28 26.41 -36.26
CA ASN A 182 0.77 26.62 -35.25
C ASN A 182 1.41 25.34 -34.73
N VAL A 183 0.70 24.20 -34.78
CA VAL A 183 1.18 22.91 -34.25
C VAL A 183 0.99 21.75 -35.23
N ASP A 184 0.47 22.01 -36.43
CA ASP A 184 0.35 21.04 -37.52
C ASP A 184 -0.44 19.78 -37.13
N TYR A 185 -1.59 19.98 -36.48
CA TYR A 185 -2.55 18.93 -36.19
C TYR A 185 -3.91 19.24 -36.81
N SER A 186 -4.50 18.21 -37.44
CA SER A 186 -5.91 18.22 -37.82
C SER A 186 -6.75 17.84 -36.61
N ILE A 187 -7.88 18.53 -36.39
CA ILE A 187 -8.78 18.22 -35.28
C ILE A 187 -10.02 17.49 -35.76
N GLN A 188 -10.47 16.53 -34.96
CA GLN A 188 -11.71 15.79 -35.16
C GLN A 188 -12.47 15.63 -33.84
N TYR A 189 -13.79 15.55 -33.93
CA TYR A 189 -14.60 15.11 -32.81
C TYR A 189 -14.33 13.62 -32.55
N GLY A 190 -14.10 13.25 -31.29
CA GLY A 190 -13.95 11.87 -30.86
C GLY A 190 -14.71 11.61 -29.57
N ASP A 191 -15.81 10.86 -29.65
CA ASP A 191 -16.64 10.52 -28.49
C ASP A 191 -15.89 9.63 -27.49
N HIS A 192 -14.98 8.78 -27.98
CA HIS A 192 -14.17 7.87 -27.19
C HIS A 192 -13.28 8.57 -26.16
N ILE A 193 -12.90 9.83 -26.40
CA ILE A 193 -12.11 10.64 -25.45
C ILE A 193 -12.85 10.83 -24.11
N LYS A 194 -14.18 10.76 -24.11
CA LYS A 194 -15.02 10.83 -22.90
C LYS A 194 -15.27 9.47 -22.24
N ALA A 195 -14.90 8.36 -22.88
CA ALA A 195 -15.25 7.02 -22.43
C ALA A 195 -14.11 6.34 -21.66
N SER A 196 -14.43 5.58 -20.61
CA SER A 196 -13.46 4.84 -19.79
C SER A 196 -12.56 3.90 -20.61
N LYS A 197 -13.08 3.37 -21.73
CA LYS A 197 -12.35 2.49 -22.66
C LYS A 197 -11.05 3.10 -23.23
N MET A 198 -10.98 4.44 -23.27
CA MET A 198 -9.76 5.17 -23.64
C MET A 198 -8.66 4.94 -22.58
N CYS A 199 -9.01 5.06 -21.31
CA CYS A 199 -8.09 4.84 -20.19
C CYS A 199 -7.63 3.37 -20.12
N ALA A 200 -8.53 2.43 -20.45
CA ALA A 200 -8.28 0.99 -20.46
C ALA A 200 -7.08 0.56 -21.32
N SER A 201 -6.71 1.39 -22.31
CA SER A 201 -5.55 1.14 -23.16
C SER A 201 -4.25 0.97 -22.38
N CYS A 202 -4.05 1.77 -21.32
CA CYS A 202 -2.92 1.65 -20.38
C CYS A 202 -3.34 1.12 -19.01
N HIS A 203 -4.60 1.32 -18.61
CA HIS A 203 -5.15 0.97 -17.29
C HIS A 203 -5.97 -0.34 -17.32
N ASN A 204 -5.48 -1.32 -18.09
CA ASN A 204 -5.90 -2.72 -18.07
C ASN A 204 -4.73 -3.54 -18.66
N LEU A 205 -3.73 -3.80 -17.83
CA LEU A 205 -2.43 -4.32 -18.21
C LEU A 205 -2.29 -5.77 -17.76
N LYS A 206 -2.03 -6.65 -18.73
CA LYS A 206 -1.54 -8.01 -18.49
C LYS A 206 -0.06 -8.08 -18.87
N THR A 207 0.72 -8.88 -18.17
CA THR A 207 2.15 -9.06 -18.43
C THR A 207 2.51 -10.52 -18.68
N PRO A 208 3.39 -10.81 -19.64
CA PRO A 208 3.95 -12.16 -19.77
C PRO A 208 4.76 -12.52 -18.52
N PHE A 209 4.75 -13.80 -18.15
CA PHE A 209 5.47 -14.28 -16.96
C PHE A 209 6.34 -15.50 -17.25
N VAL A 210 7.35 -15.69 -16.41
CA VAL A 210 8.45 -16.65 -16.59
C VAL A 210 8.63 -17.59 -15.40
N ASP A 211 9.25 -18.73 -15.66
CA ASP A 211 9.73 -19.65 -14.62
C ASP A 211 11.02 -19.15 -13.94
N GLU A 212 11.58 -19.95 -13.04
CA GLU A 212 12.82 -19.63 -12.32
C GLU A 212 14.09 -19.56 -13.16
N LYS A 213 14.01 -20.00 -14.42
CA LYS A 213 15.10 -19.95 -15.39
C LYS A 213 14.87 -18.86 -16.43
N GLY A 214 13.79 -18.08 -16.30
CA GLY A 214 13.42 -17.04 -17.24
C GLY A 214 12.76 -17.56 -18.52
N ASN A 215 12.29 -18.81 -18.55
CA ASN A 215 11.53 -19.31 -19.70
C ASN A 215 10.10 -18.77 -19.63
N LEU A 216 9.63 -18.23 -20.75
CA LEU A 216 8.27 -17.72 -20.88
C LEU A 216 7.24 -18.84 -20.74
N LEU A 217 6.25 -18.66 -19.86
CA LEU A 217 5.20 -19.64 -19.59
C LEU A 217 3.83 -19.23 -20.15
N SER A 218 3.53 -17.92 -20.17
CA SER A 218 2.32 -17.41 -20.84
C SER A 218 2.43 -17.59 -22.35
N SER A 219 1.40 -18.13 -22.98
CA SER A 219 1.39 -18.47 -24.42
C SER A 219 0.43 -17.63 -25.26
N THR A 220 -0.51 -16.93 -24.60
CA THR A 220 -1.54 -16.08 -25.20
C THR A 220 -1.79 -14.85 -24.31
N PRO A 221 -2.28 -13.73 -24.86
CA PRO A 221 -2.67 -12.56 -24.06
C PRO A 221 -3.68 -12.89 -22.94
N GLU A 222 -4.59 -13.83 -23.19
CA GLU A 222 -5.55 -14.32 -22.20
C GLU A 222 -4.87 -15.00 -21.01
N SER A 223 -3.78 -15.73 -21.27
CA SER A 223 -3.00 -16.43 -20.25
C SER A 223 -1.97 -15.57 -19.51
N GLU A 224 -1.75 -14.32 -19.94
CA GLU A 224 -0.82 -13.40 -19.25
C GLU A 224 -1.30 -13.07 -17.83
N PHE A 225 -0.37 -12.71 -16.95
CA PHE A 225 -0.69 -12.33 -15.58
C PHE A 225 -1.42 -10.98 -15.56
N PRO A 226 -2.59 -10.84 -14.90
CA PRO A 226 -3.37 -9.61 -14.87
C PRO A 226 -2.76 -8.56 -13.92
N GLU A 227 -1.57 -8.03 -14.23
CA GLU A 227 -0.83 -7.12 -13.34
C GLU A 227 -1.67 -5.93 -12.84
N GLN A 228 -2.48 -5.31 -13.71
CA GLN A 228 -3.31 -4.17 -13.36
C GLN A 228 -4.66 -4.25 -14.07
N MET A 229 -5.77 -4.36 -13.34
CA MET A 229 -7.09 -4.47 -13.95
C MET A 229 -8.11 -3.38 -13.55
N PRO A 230 -7.73 -2.09 -13.33
CA PRO A 230 -8.68 -1.09 -12.85
C PRO A 230 -9.89 -0.88 -13.78
N TYR A 231 -9.72 -0.98 -15.10
CA TYR A 231 -10.85 -0.88 -16.03
C TYR A 231 -11.83 -2.05 -15.84
N SER A 232 -11.34 -3.28 -15.76
CA SER A 232 -12.21 -4.46 -15.61
C SER A 232 -12.87 -4.51 -14.23
N GLU A 233 -12.15 -4.09 -13.19
CA GLU A 233 -12.69 -3.91 -11.84
C GLU A 233 -13.82 -2.85 -11.84
N TRP A 234 -13.66 -1.77 -12.60
CA TRP A 234 -14.68 -0.72 -12.77
C TRP A 234 -15.88 -1.19 -13.58
N GLU A 235 -15.64 -1.89 -14.68
CA GLU A 235 -16.70 -2.45 -15.53
C GLU A 235 -17.60 -3.40 -14.73
N HIS A 236 -17.02 -4.15 -13.78
CA HIS A 236 -17.71 -5.06 -12.86
C HIS A 236 -18.28 -4.39 -11.59
N SER A 237 -18.43 -3.07 -11.59
CA SER A 237 -19.00 -2.31 -10.47
C SER A 237 -20.30 -1.61 -10.88
N SER A 238 -21.07 -1.10 -9.92
CA SER A 238 -22.23 -0.23 -10.23
C SER A 238 -21.83 1.14 -10.79
N TYR A 239 -20.54 1.50 -10.77
CA TYR A 239 -20.09 2.77 -11.33
C TYR A 239 -20.08 2.75 -12.84
N SER A 240 -19.94 1.60 -13.49
CA SER A 240 -19.93 1.51 -14.95
C SER A 240 -21.22 2.02 -15.60
N ASP A 241 -22.34 1.92 -14.88
CA ASP A 241 -23.66 2.42 -15.30
C ASP A 241 -23.84 3.94 -15.10
N SER A 242 -23.00 4.61 -14.30
CA SER A 242 -23.29 5.98 -13.83
C SER A 242 -22.12 6.97 -13.92
N LYS A 243 -20.87 6.52 -13.93
CA LYS A 243 -19.67 7.38 -13.92
C LYS A 243 -18.53 6.75 -14.73
N SER A 244 -18.00 7.51 -15.68
CA SER A 244 -16.76 7.16 -16.37
C SER A 244 -15.52 7.38 -15.50
N CYS A 245 -14.37 6.83 -15.92
CA CYS A 245 -13.08 7.16 -15.31
C CYS A 245 -12.85 8.69 -15.31
N GLN A 246 -13.17 9.34 -16.42
CA GLN A 246 -13.02 10.78 -16.59
C GLN A 246 -13.89 11.58 -15.62
N ASP A 247 -15.10 11.12 -15.28
CA ASP A 247 -15.98 11.85 -14.36
C ASP A 247 -15.43 11.93 -12.94
N CYS A 248 -14.65 10.94 -12.52
CA CYS A 248 -13.99 10.92 -11.22
C CYS A 248 -12.57 11.54 -11.26
N HIS A 249 -11.78 11.22 -12.29
CA HIS A 249 -10.35 11.58 -12.35
C HIS A 249 -10.04 12.89 -13.10
N MET A 250 -11.02 13.46 -13.80
CA MET A 250 -10.90 14.77 -14.46
C MET A 250 -11.96 15.71 -13.89
N GLN A 251 -11.59 16.46 -12.86
CA GLN A 251 -12.47 17.42 -12.20
C GLN A 251 -13.12 18.35 -13.23
N ARG A 252 -14.45 18.49 -13.14
CA ARG A 252 -15.24 19.32 -14.05
C ARG A 252 -15.33 20.77 -13.54
N THR A 253 -15.33 21.73 -14.46
CA THR A 253 -15.63 23.14 -14.19
C THR A 253 -16.37 23.75 -15.37
N ASP A 254 -16.95 24.94 -15.18
CA ASP A 254 -17.82 25.58 -16.16
C ASP A 254 -17.26 26.92 -16.67
N GLY A 255 -17.77 27.37 -17.81
CA GLY A 255 -17.44 28.69 -18.36
C GLY A 255 -16.06 28.85 -18.99
N VAL A 256 -15.37 27.77 -19.33
CA VAL A 256 -13.97 27.83 -19.79
C VAL A 256 -13.89 28.10 -21.29
N VAL A 257 -13.14 29.13 -21.69
CA VAL A 257 -12.67 29.26 -23.09
C VAL A 257 -11.47 28.35 -23.26
N MET A 258 -11.60 27.28 -24.06
CA MET A 258 -10.62 26.19 -24.13
C MET A 258 -9.24 26.55 -24.71
N ALA A 259 -9.09 27.77 -25.24
CA ALA A 259 -7.83 28.28 -25.75
C ALA A 259 -7.75 29.81 -25.59
N SER A 260 -6.62 30.32 -25.12
CA SER A 260 -6.32 31.75 -25.01
C SER A 260 -5.96 32.40 -26.35
N ARG A 261 -5.81 31.59 -27.41
CA ARG A 261 -5.48 32.05 -28.76
C ARG A 261 -6.37 31.41 -29.83
N PRO A 262 -6.87 32.21 -30.78
CA PRO A 262 -6.73 33.66 -30.83
C PRO A 262 -7.55 34.37 -29.73
N PRO A 263 -7.17 35.60 -29.32
CA PRO A 263 -7.77 36.29 -28.18
C PRO A 263 -9.25 36.68 -28.34
N TRP A 264 -9.81 36.55 -29.55
CA TRP A 264 -11.24 36.76 -29.84
C TRP A 264 -12.06 35.45 -29.77
N LEU A 265 -11.47 34.34 -29.32
CA LEU A 265 -12.25 33.16 -28.96
C LEU A 265 -13.07 33.47 -27.69
N GLU A 266 -14.38 33.39 -27.81
CA GLU A 266 -15.32 33.68 -26.72
C GLU A 266 -16.20 32.48 -26.36
N THR A 267 -16.09 31.37 -27.11
CA THR A 267 -16.89 30.17 -26.88
C THR A 267 -16.51 29.51 -25.56
N LYS A 268 -17.37 29.66 -24.57
CA LYS A 268 -17.27 29.00 -23.27
C LYS A 268 -17.75 27.56 -23.32
N ARG A 269 -17.16 26.71 -22.48
CA ARG A 269 -17.50 25.30 -22.32
C ARG A 269 -17.80 25.00 -20.86
N ASP A 270 -18.96 24.40 -20.66
CA ASP A 270 -19.36 23.81 -19.39
C ASP A 270 -18.93 22.34 -19.33
N GLY A 271 -18.70 21.82 -18.12
CA GLY A 271 -18.17 20.47 -17.90
C GLY A 271 -16.73 20.29 -18.40
N PHE A 272 -15.95 21.36 -18.49
CA PHE A 272 -14.55 21.33 -18.91
C PHE A 272 -13.72 20.42 -17.99
N ALA A 273 -12.97 19.50 -18.59
CA ALA A 273 -12.22 18.46 -17.90
C ALA A 273 -10.82 18.95 -17.51
N GLN A 274 -10.54 19.09 -16.21
CA GLN A 274 -9.21 19.45 -15.74
C GLN A 274 -8.24 18.27 -15.81
N HIS A 275 -7.01 18.53 -16.26
CA HIS A 275 -5.99 17.52 -16.57
C HIS A 275 -5.05 17.24 -15.39
N ILE A 276 -5.62 17.03 -14.21
CA ILE A 276 -4.85 16.86 -12.96
C ILE A 276 -4.59 15.38 -12.65
N PHE A 277 -5.46 14.46 -13.09
CA PHE A 277 -5.23 13.01 -13.09
C PHE A 277 -4.62 12.42 -11.81
N VAL A 278 -5.01 12.93 -10.64
CA VAL A 278 -4.48 12.44 -9.37
C VAL A 278 -5.07 11.08 -9.02
N GLY A 279 -4.31 10.35 -8.21
CA GLY A 279 -4.70 9.10 -7.56
C GLY A 279 -3.94 9.01 -6.23
N GLY A 280 -3.67 7.80 -5.73
CA GLY A 280 -3.04 7.61 -4.43
C GLY A 280 -1.53 7.85 -4.33
N ASN A 281 -0.81 8.13 -5.42
CA ASN A 281 0.65 7.99 -5.49
C ASN A 281 1.46 9.17 -4.87
N LYS A 282 1.12 9.61 -3.66
CA LYS A 282 1.76 10.74 -2.98
C LYS A 282 3.26 10.54 -2.76
N THR A 283 3.69 9.32 -2.45
CA THR A 283 5.09 9.00 -2.18
C THR A 283 6.00 9.30 -3.37
N ILE A 284 5.60 8.90 -4.58
CA ILE A 284 6.41 9.17 -5.77
C ILE A 284 6.32 10.65 -6.18
N LEU A 285 5.17 11.31 -6.01
CA LEU A 285 5.06 12.75 -6.24
C LEU A 285 5.99 13.55 -5.31
N ASP A 286 6.10 13.16 -4.04
CA ASP A 286 7.03 13.75 -3.07
C ASP A 286 8.50 13.51 -3.47
N ILE A 287 8.83 12.30 -3.91
CA ILE A 287 10.17 11.96 -4.41
C ILE A 287 10.53 12.80 -5.65
N LEU A 288 9.63 12.89 -6.63
CA LEU A 288 9.82 13.72 -7.84
C LEU A 288 10.03 15.18 -7.45
N ASN A 289 9.24 15.70 -6.52
CA ASN A 289 9.33 17.08 -6.04
C ASN A 289 10.64 17.38 -5.30
N SER A 290 11.10 16.43 -4.48
CA SER A 290 12.31 16.60 -3.66
C SER A 290 13.60 16.37 -4.43
N ASN A 291 13.54 15.70 -5.58
CA ASN A 291 14.71 15.28 -6.36
C ASN A 291 14.70 15.81 -7.80
N ARG A 292 14.04 16.96 -8.05
CA ARG A 292 13.77 17.45 -9.41
C ARG A 292 14.97 17.47 -10.34
N SER A 293 16.08 18.06 -9.88
CA SER A 293 17.31 18.17 -10.68
C SER A 293 17.94 16.81 -10.99
N ALA A 294 17.85 15.85 -10.07
CA ALA A 294 18.40 14.51 -10.27
C ALA A 294 17.51 13.63 -11.17
N LEU A 295 16.24 14.00 -11.34
CA LEU A 295 15.26 13.23 -12.12
C LEU A 295 14.86 13.91 -13.43
N GLY A 296 15.39 15.09 -13.75
CA GLY A 296 15.04 15.85 -14.95
C GLY A 296 13.60 16.40 -14.91
N VAL A 297 13.10 16.74 -13.72
CA VAL A 297 11.73 17.23 -13.53
C VAL A 297 11.68 18.76 -13.59
N ASN A 298 10.91 19.30 -14.55
CA ASN A 298 10.78 20.74 -14.77
C ASN A 298 9.52 21.37 -14.15
N ALA A 299 8.55 20.58 -13.73
CA ALA A 299 7.26 21.07 -13.28
C ALA A 299 7.31 21.71 -11.87
N ASN A 300 6.51 22.76 -11.67
CA ASN A 300 6.47 23.52 -10.42
C ASN A 300 5.25 23.23 -9.53
N GLY A 301 4.21 22.58 -10.07
CA GLY A 301 2.91 22.39 -9.41
C GLY A 301 2.79 21.24 -8.39
N PHE A 302 3.88 20.56 -8.02
CA PHE A 302 3.81 19.34 -7.20
C PHE A 302 3.11 19.50 -5.86
N ASN A 303 3.29 20.61 -5.14
CA ASN A 303 2.63 20.81 -3.85
C ASN A 303 1.09 20.82 -4.01
N THR A 304 0.58 21.46 -5.06
CA THR A 304 -0.85 21.47 -5.39
C THR A 304 -1.32 20.06 -5.79
N THR A 305 -0.56 19.36 -6.61
CA THR A 305 -0.90 17.99 -7.06
C THR A 305 -0.89 16.98 -5.91
N ILE A 306 0.07 17.07 -4.99
CA ILE A 306 0.13 16.25 -3.77
C ILE A 306 -1.08 16.55 -2.86
N ALA A 307 -1.46 17.82 -2.69
CA ALA A 307 -2.64 18.19 -1.91
C ALA A 307 -3.93 17.64 -2.54
N LYS A 308 -4.06 17.68 -3.87
CA LYS A 308 -5.21 17.08 -4.58
C LYS A 308 -5.21 15.55 -4.49
N ALA A 309 -4.05 14.90 -4.54
CA ALA A 309 -3.92 13.45 -4.31
C ALA A 309 -4.32 13.06 -2.88
N ASP A 310 -3.95 13.87 -1.87
CA ASP A 310 -4.37 13.68 -0.47
C ASP A 310 -5.89 13.80 -0.31
N ALA A 311 -6.48 14.84 -0.90
CA ALA A 311 -7.94 15.03 -0.88
C ALA A 311 -8.67 13.85 -1.54
N MET A 312 -8.15 13.34 -2.66
CA MET A 312 -8.73 12.20 -3.36
C MET A 312 -8.59 10.89 -2.56
N LEU A 313 -7.45 10.66 -1.90
CA LEU A 313 -7.29 9.51 -1.00
C LEU A 313 -8.29 9.58 0.14
N LYS A 314 -8.49 10.76 0.74
CA LYS A 314 -9.44 10.96 1.85
C LYS A 314 -10.91 10.81 1.45
N SER A 315 -11.22 10.82 0.16
CA SER A 315 -12.56 10.54 -0.36
C SER A 315 -12.75 9.10 -0.83
N ALA A 316 -11.72 8.24 -0.72
CA ALA A 316 -11.75 6.89 -1.32
C ALA A 316 -12.50 5.85 -0.48
N ALA A 317 -12.60 6.05 0.83
CA ALA A 317 -13.35 5.16 1.73
C ALA A 317 -13.78 5.88 3.00
N SER A 318 -14.65 5.24 3.78
CA SER A 318 -15.03 5.66 5.13
C SER A 318 -15.01 4.48 6.10
N ILE A 319 -14.90 4.79 7.40
CA ILE A 319 -14.98 3.81 8.49
C ILE A 319 -16.23 4.12 9.31
N GLU A 320 -17.06 3.11 9.53
CA GLU A 320 -18.24 3.18 10.41
C GLU A 320 -18.10 2.18 11.55
N THR A 321 -18.32 2.61 12.79
CA THR A 321 -18.45 1.69 13.92
C THR A 321 -19.84 1.07 13.93
N VAL A 322 -19.92 -0.25 13.72
CA VAL A 322 -21.18 -0.99 13.66
C VAL A 322 -21.60 -1.50 15.04
N GLN A 323 -20.63 -1.97 15.82
CA GLN A 323 -20.87 -2.54 17.15
C GLN A 323 -19.71 -2.19 18.07
N GLN A 324 -20.02 -1.98 19.35
CA GLN A 324 -19.03 -1.79 20.40
C GLN A 324 -19.57 -2.35 21.72
N THR A 325 -18.73 -3.06 22.48
CA THR A 325 -19.07 -3.54 23.82
C THR A 325 -17.82 -3.70 24.66
N LEU A 326 -17.93 -3.45 25.97
CA LEU A 326 -16.92 -3.83 26.96
C LEU A 326 -17.63 -4.57 28.08
N GLN A 327 -17.43 -5.89 28.14
CA GLN A 327 -18.06 -6.76 29.15
C GLN A 327 -17.08 -7.83 29.59
N ASN A 328 -17.02 -8.09 30.89
CA ASN A 328 -16.17 -9.13 31.48
C ASN A 328 -14.70 -9.03 31.06
N GLY A 329 -14.21 -7.80 30.91
CA GLY A 329 -12.83 -7.52 30.50
C GLY A 329 -12.52 -7.82 29.04
N VAL A 330 -13.55 -7.96 28.21
CA VAL A 330 -13.43 -8.09 26.76
C VAL A 330 -14.04 -6.87 26.09
N LEU A 331 -13.18 -6.09 25.42
CA LEU A 331 -13.59 -5.04 24.50
C LEU A 331 -13.77 -5.66 23.12
N GLU A 332 -14.96 -5.53 22.54
CA GLU A 332 -15.22 -5.90 21.16
C GLU A 332 -15.73 -4.68 20.38
N VAL A 333 -15.07 -4.36 19.27
CA VAL A 333 -15.43 -3.25 18.38
C VAL A 333 -15.43 -3.75 16.95
N THR A 334 -16.52 -3.51 16.23
CA THR A 334 -16.68 -3.90 14.83
C THR A 334 -16.71 -2.67 13.95
N PHE A 335 -15.78 -2.62 12.99
CA PHE A 335 -15.67 -1.56 12.00
C PHE A 335 -16.15 -2.06 10.65
N LYS A 336 -16.96 -1.26 9.97
CA LYS A 336 -17.30 -1.43 8.56
C LYS A 336 -16.53 -0.43 7.74
N ILE A 337 -15.71 -0.92 6.81
CA ILE A 337 -14.98 -0.11 5.85
C ILE A 337 -15.80 -0.04 4.58
N LYS A 338 -16.21 1.16 4.15
CA LYS A 338 -16.97 1.36 2.91
C LYS A 338 -16.08 1.93 1.83
N SER A 339 -16.07 1.31 0.65
CA SER A 339 -15.37 1.82 -0.52
C SER A 339 -16.24 2.85 -1.26
N GLU A 340 -15.65 3.98 -1.61
CA GLU A 340 -16.26 5.03 -2.44
C GLU A 340 -15.63 5.05 -3.85
N THR A 341 -14.79 4.06 -4.17
CA THR A 341 -14.14 3.92 -5.47
C THR A 341 -14.96 3.05 -6.42
N GLY A 342 -14.85 3.35 -7.73
CA GLY A 342 -15.50 2.55 -8.77
C GLY A 342 -14.73 1.26 -9.12
N HIS A 343 -13.52 1.07 -8.62
CA HIS A 343 -12.67 -0.12 -8.81
C HIS A 343 -12.22 -0.64 -7.44
N LYS A 344 -11.43 -1.72 -7.36
CA LYS A 344 -10.93 -2.20 -6.04
C LYS A 344 -10.10 -1.11 -5.35
N LEU A 345 -10.05 -1.14 -4.02
CA LEU A 345 -9.27 -0.20 -3.20
C LEU A 345 -8.20 -0.97 -2.38
N PRO A 346 -6.91 -0.72 -2.62
CA PRO A 346 -6.34 0.01 -3.76
C PRO A 346 -6.44 -0.78 -5.08
N THR A 347 -6.47 -0.09 -6.23
CA THR A 347 -6.44 -0.74 -7.56
C THR A 347 -5.02 -0.72 -8.17
N SER A 348 -4.85 -1.37 -9.33
CA SER A 348 -3.66 -1.34 -10.19
C SER A 348 -2.46 -2.07 -9.55
N PHE A 349 -1.28 -1.46 -9.58
CA PHE A 349 0.00 -2.13 -9.41
C PHE A 349 0.11 -2.92 -8.09
N PRO A 350 0.52 -4.21 -8.08
CA PRO A 350 0.50 -5.09 -6.89
C PRO A 350 1.48 -4.71 -5.76
N SER A 351 2.09 -3.52 -5.81
CA SER A 351 2.83 -2.95 -4.68
C SER A 351 1.97 -2.11 -3.74
N ARG A 352 0.73 -1.79 -4.15
CA ARG A 352 -0.18 -0.93 -3.38
C ARG A 352 -0.89 -1.76 -2.31
N ARG A 353 -1.00 -1.22 -1.11
CA ARG A 353 -1.79 -1.81 -0.02
C ARG A 353 -2.50 -0.75 0.79
N ALA A 354 -3.68 -1.09 1.30
CA ALA A 354 -4.35 -0.36 2.38
C ALA A 354 -4.42 -1.27 3.61
N PHE A 355 -4.46 -0.71 4.82
CA PHE A 355 -4.47 -1.51 6.04
C PHE A 355 -5.12 -0.77 7.20
N MET A 356 -5.65 -1.53 8.15
CA MET A 356 -6.21 -0.99 9.39
C MET A 356 -5.11 -0.78 10.43
N HIS A 357 -5.07 0.42 11.01
CA HIS A 357 -4.34 0.73 12.23
C HIS A 357 -5.36 0.96 13.34
N VAL A 358 -5.33 0.16 14.40
CA VAL A 358 -6.25 0.28 15.54
C VAL A 358 -5.46 0.39 16.82
N LYS A 359 -5.76 1.45 17.58
CA LYS A 359 -5.12 1.77 18.85
C LYS A 359 -6.16 1.94 19.94
N VAL A 360 -5.96 1.25 21.06
CA VAL A 360 -6.81 1.35 22.25
C VAL A 360 -6.00 1.92 23.40
N ASN A 361 -6.52 2.99 24.00
CA ASN A 361 -5.93 3.62 25.17
C ASN A 361 -6.88 3.53 26.37
N ASP A 362 -6.32 3.32 27.56
CA ASP A 362 -7.05 3.40 28.83
C ASP A 362 -7.41 4.86 29.19
N ALA A 363 -8.14 5.05 30.29
CA ALA A 363 -8.53 6.38 30.77
C ALA A 363 -7.35 7.28 31.20
N ALA A 364 -6.17 6.70 31.45
CA ALA A 364 -4.94 7.44 31.75
C ALA A 364 -4.15 7.80 30.47
N GLY A 365 -4.58 7.32 29.31
CA GLY A 365 -3.92 7.53 28.02
C GLY A 365 -2.81 6.51 27.71
N ASN A 366 -2.68 5.43 28.48
CA ASN A 366 -1.75 4.36 28.17
C ASN A 366 -2.33 3.45 27.09
N THR A 367 -1.51 3.09 26.11
CA THR A 367 -1.89 2.13 25.06
C THR A 367 -1.94 0.72 25.63
N VAL A 368 -3.10 0.07 25.52
CA VAL A 368 -3.34 -1.31 25.99
C VAL A 368 -3.46 -2.30 24.83
N PHE A 369 -3.63 -1.80 23.60
CA PHE A 369 -3.62 -2.58 22.37
C PHE A 369 -3.25 -1.66 21.20
N GLU A 370 -2.36 -2.10 20.30
CA GLU A 370 -2.05 -1.41 19.05
C GLU A 370 -1.70 -2.41 17.93
N SER A 371 -2.56 -2.52 16.91
CA SER A 371 -2.34 -3.35 15.71
C SER A 371 -2.16 -2.46 14.48
N GLY A 372 -1.24 -2.83 13.59
CA GLY A 372 -1.07 -2.17 12.28
C GLY A 372 -0.33 -0.82 12.33
N ARG A 373 0.50 -0.58 13.36
CA ARG A 373 1.27 0.68 13.47
C ARG A 373 2.27 0.79 12.32
N ALA A 374 2.15 1.86 11.53
CA ALA A 374 3.10 2.17 10.47
C ALA A 374 4.41 2.74 11.03
N ASN A 375 5.54 2.16 10.67
CA ASN A 375 6.88 2.63 11.03
C ASN A 375 7.42 3.64 9.99
N ALA A 376 8.40 4.45 10.39
CA ALA A 376 8.98 5.50 9.55
C ALA A 376 9.71 4.98 8.29
N ASP A 377 10.17 3.73 8.32
CA ASP A 377 10.80 3.05 7.18
C ASP A 377 9.78 2.46 6.19
N GLY A 378 8.48 2.54 6.50
CA GLY A 378 7.38 2.02 5.70
C GLY A 378 6.95 0.60 6.07
N SER A 379 7.62 -0.07 6.99
CA SER A 379 7.14 -1.36 7.54
C SER A 379 5.89 -1.16 8.40
N ILE A 380 5.07 -2.19 8.52
CA ILE A 380 3.91 -2.24 9.39
C ILE A 380 4.23 -3.19 10.56
N ALA A 381 4.12 -2.72 11.79
CA ALA A 381 4.29 -3.58 12.97
C ALA A 381 3.22 -4.67 12.98
N GLY A 382 3.64 -5.92 13.14
CA GLY A 382 2.77 -7.10 13.10
C GLY A 382 2.63 -7.73 11.71
N ALA A 383 2.92 -7.02 10.62
CA ALA A 383 2.73 -7.57 9.27
C ALA A 383 3.74 -8.68 8.94
N ASP A 384 3.22 -9.88 8.68
CA ASP A 384 3.99 -11.09 8.34
C ASP A 384 4.92 -10.85 7.13
N SER A 385 4.40 -10.23 6.06
CA SER A 385 5.18 -9.97 4.83
C SER A 385 6.40 -9.08 5.06
N ASP A 386 6.33 -8.20 6.06
CA ASP A 386 7.37 -7.23 6.36
C ASP A 386 8.47 -7.85 7.25
N SER A 387 8.17 -8.97 7.93
CA SER A 387 9.11 -9.77 8.70
C SER A 387 9.72 -10.93 7.89
N ASP A 388 8.89 -11.62 7.11
CA ASP A 388 9.26 -12.71 6.21
C ASP A 388 8.59 -12.50 4.84
N ARG A 389 9.39 -12.22 3.81
CA ARG A 389 8.89 -11.98 2.44
C ARG A 389 8.24 -13.21 1.79
N SER A 390 8.36 -14.41 2.38
CA SER A 390 7.64 -15.60 1.91
C SER A 390 6.24 -15.74 2.53
N ALA A 391 5.95 -14.97 3.58
CA ALA A 391 4.66 -14.90 4.26
C ALA A 391 3.83 -13.69 3.81
N TYR A 392 2.57 -13.67 4.24
CA TYR A 392 1.59 -12.60 3.99
C TYR A 392 0.45 -12.72 4.99
N GLU A 393 -0.17 -11.59 5.35
CA GLU A 393 -1.36 -11.60 6.21
C GLU A 393 -2.54 -12.30 5.49
N PRO A 394 -3.30 -13.19 6.15
CA PRO A 394 -4.60 -13.61 5.63
C PRO A 394 -5.58 -12.41 5.62
N HIS A 395 -6.81 -12.66 5.17
CA HIS A 395 -7.92 -11.76 5.43
C HIS A 395 -8.54 -12.14 6.77
N TYR A 396 -8.84 -11.16 7.62
CA TYR A 396 -9.39 -11.35 8.96
C TYR A 396 -10.78 -10.75 9.08
N ASP A 397 -11.73 -11.59 9.52
CA ASP A 397 -13.02 -11.13 10.03
C ASP A 397 -12.91 -10.73 11.52
N LEU A 398 -11.96 -11.37 12.22
CA LEU A 398 -11.71 -11.20 13.66
C LEU A 398 -10.21 -11.06 13.94
N ILE A 399 -9.87 -9.97 14.63
CA ILE A 399 -8.52 -9.68 15.15
C ILE A 399 -8.55 -9.74 16.67
N THR A 400 -7.65 -10.55 17.25
CA THR A 400 -7.53 -10.79 18.70
C THR A 400 -6.16 -10.45 19.28
N SER A 401 -5.18 -10.18 18.44
CA SER A 401 -3.80 -9.91 18.86
C SER A 401 -3.15 -8.80 18.01
N GLU A 402 -2.11 -8.18 18.56
CA GLU A 402 -1.42 -7.02 17.93
C GLU A 402 -0.62 -7.39 16.67
N ASP A 403 -0.24 -8.66 16.55
CA ASP A 403 0.44 -9.23 15.38
C ASP A 403 -0.51 -9.61 14.25
N GLN A 404 -1.83 -9.54 14.44
CA GLN A 404 -2.81 -9.70 13.37
C GLN A 404 -3.16 -8.34 12.78
N VAL A 405 -2.86 -8.14 11.49
CA VAL A 405 -3.11 -6.85 10.82
C VAL A 405 -3.97 -7.06 9.59
N GLN A 406 -5.13 -6.41 9.52
CA GLN A 406 -5.89 -6.41 8.27
C GLN A 406 -5.15 -5.58 7.23
N ILE A 407 -4.61 -6.27 6.22
CA ILE A 407 -4.02 -5.66 5.03
C ILE A 407 -4.84 -6.06 3.80
N TYR A 408 -5.33 -5.04 3.10
CA TYR A 408 -6.01 -5.10 1.80
C TYR A 408 -5.00 -4.91 0.68
N GLU A 409 -4.63 -6.02 0.02
CA GLU A 409 -3.56 -6.05 -0.97
C GLU A 409 -3.73 -7.21 -1.96
N ALA A 410 -3.00 -7.12 -3.07
CA ALA A 410 -2.80 -8.25 -3.97
C ALA A 410 -1.42 -8.86 -3.74
N VAL A 411 -1.38 -10.16 -3.43
CA VAL A 411 -0.14 -10.93 -3.24
C VAL A 411 0.05 -11.83 -4.44
N MET A 412 1.14 -11.65 -5.17
CA MET A 412 1.43 -12.43 -6.37
C MET A 412 2.01 -13.80 -6.00
N GLU A 413 1.58 -14.83 -6.73
CA GLU A 413 2.10 -16.20 -6.66
C GLU A 413 2.85 -16.54 -7.95
N ASN A 414 3.99 -17.22 -7.83
CA ASN A 414 4.75 -17.71 -8.98
C ASN A 414 4.34 -19.13 -9.41
N ASN A 415 4.95 -19.61 -10.49
CA ASN A 415 4.72 -20.96 -11.04
C ASN A 415 5.07 -22.13 -10.11
N LEU A 416 5.69 -21.86 -8.94
CA LEU A 416 6.03 -22.85 -7.92
C LEU A 416 5.10 -22.77 -6.70
N GLY A 417 4.06 -21.93 -6.73
CA GLY A 417 3.14 -21.75 -5.61
C GLY A 417 3.67 -20.85 -4.49
N GLN A 418 4.72 -20.06 -4.76
CA GLN A 418 5.40 -19.22 -3.76
C GLN A 418 5.05 -17.74 -3.95
N VAL A 419 5.01 -16.99 -2.85
CA VAL A 419 4.89 -15.53 -2.88
C VAL A 419 6.05 -14.92 -3.67
N THR A 420 5.76 -13.93 -4.50
CA THR A 420 6.78 -13.19 -5.23
C THR A 420 6.47 -11.69 -5.31
N TYR A 421 7.53 -10.88 -5.30
CA TYR A 421 7.49 -9.44 -5.57
C TYR A 421 8.17 -9.06 -6.90
N THR A 422 8.68 -10.07 -7.61
CA THR A 422 9.25 -9.93 -8.96
C THR A 422 8.11 -10.02 -9.97
N LEU A 423 7.92 -8.98 -10.79
CA LEU A 423 6.73 -8.84 -11.62
C LEU A 423 6.63 -9.96 -12.65
N LEU A 424 7.71 -10.25 -13.36
CA LEU A 424 7.71 -11.30 -14.37
C LEU A 424 7.61 -12.71 -13.77
N ARG A 425 7.67 -12.86 -12.43
CA ARG A 425 7.40 -14.14 -11.76
C ARG A 425 5.94 -14.27 -11.32
N GLY A 426 5.14 -13.20 -11.33
CA GLY A 426 3.73 -13.26 -11.01
C GLY A 426 2.96 -14.05 -12.07
N MET A 427 2.34 -15.15 -11.66
CA MET A 427 1.53 -16.03 -12.52
C MET A 427 0.04 -15.93 -12.18
N THR A 428 -0.28 -15.82 -10.89
CA THR A 428 -1.64 -15.65 -10.38
C THR A 428 -1.59 -14.92 -9.04
N TYR A 429 -2.74 -14.70 -8.41
CA TYR A 429 -2.81 -14.13 -7.07
C TYR A 429 -2.92 -15.23 -6.02
N LYS A 430 -2.05 -15.18 -5.01
CA LYS A 430 -2.17 -15.98 -3.79
C LYS A 430 -3.33 -15.46 -2.93
N LYS A 431 -3.43 -14.14 -2.87
CA LYS A 431 -4.42 -13.36 -2.13
C LYS A 431 -4.74 -12.12 -2.95
N ASP A 432 -6.01 -11.76 -3.01
CA ASP A 432 -6.49 -10.47 -3.49
C ASP A 432 -7.78 -10.17 -2.75
N ASN A 433 -7.63 -9.49 -1.62
CA ASN A 433 -8.71 -9.02 -0.77
C ASN A 433 -8.86 -7.49 -0.86
N ARG A 434 -8.35 -6.84 -1.91
CA ARG A 434 -8.50 -5.37 -2.06
C ARG A 434 -9.99 -5.02 -2.06
N ILE A 435 -10.38 -4.01 -1.27
CA ILE A 435 -11.78 -3.72 -0.94
C ILE A 435 -12.58 -3.53 -2.23
N LEU A 436 -13.70 -4.24 -2.35
CA LEU A 436 -14.48 -4.25 -3.58
C LEU A 436 -15.26 -2.94 -3.78
N PRO A 437 -15.42 -2.46 -5.03
CA PRO A 437 -16.29 -1.32 -5.30
C PRO A 437 -17.76 -1.70 -5.12
N ALA A 438 -18.62 -0.69 -4.93
CA ALA A 438 -20.05 -0.91 -4.81
C ALA A 438 -20.60 -1.66 -6.04
N GLY A 439 -21.49 -2.63 -5.81
CA GLY A 439 -22.11 -3.43 -6.86
C GLY A 439 -21.25 -4.58 -7.40
N PHE A 440 -20.01 -4.73 -6.95
CA PHE A 440 -19.16 -5.86 -7.35
C PHE A 440 -19.71 -7.19 -6.79
N ASP A 441 -20.00 -8.13 -7.69
CA ASP A 441 -20.44 -9.48 -7.33
C ASP A 441 -19.28 -10.48 -7.45
N LYS A 442 -18.91 -11.12 -6.32
CA LYS A 442 -17.84 -12.10 -6.26
C LYS A 442 -18.11 -13.33 -7.14
N ALA A 443 -19.37 -13.74 -7.26
CA ALA A 443 -19.72 -14.99 -7.94
C ALA A 443 -19.60 -14.90 -9.47
N SER A 444 -19.83 -13.72 -10.04
CA SER A 444 -19.77 -13.47 -11.48
C SER A 444 -18.44 -12.84 -11.95
N ALA A 445 -17.55 -12.50 -11.01
CA ALA A 445 -16.25 -11.93 -11.34
C ALA A 445 -15.40 -12.86 -12.20
N VAL A 446 -14.83 -12.34 -13.29
CA VAL A 446 -13.91 -13.09 -14.15
C VAL A 446 -12.58 -13.35 -13.45
N SER A 447 -11.82 -14.34 -13.92
CA SER A 447 -10.56 -14.78 -13.30
C SER A 447 -9.56 -13.65 -13.06
N ASP A 448 -9.52 -12.66 -13.94
CA ASP A 448 -8.55 -11.57 -13.87
C ASP A 448 -8.83 -10.56 -12.73
N ILE A 449 -10.04 -10.55 -12.17
CA ILE A 449 -10.46 -9.62 -11.12
C ILE A 449 -11.10 -10.29 -9.91
N MET A 450 -11.17 -11.63 -9.90
CA MET A 450 -11.83 -12.35 -8.81
C MET A 450 -11.14 -12.14 -7.47
N VAL A 451 -11.82 -12.48 -6.38
CA VAL A 451 -11.27 -12.43 -5.03
C VAL A 451 -10.45 -13.70 -4.81
N HIS A 452 -9.27 -13.56 -4.20
CA HIS A 452 -8.38 -14.69 -3.88
C HIS A 452 -8.09 -14.74 -2.39
N GLY A 453 -7.96 -15.95 -1.84
CA GLY A 453 -7.72 -16.19 -0.41
C GLY A 453 -9.02 -16.18 0.41
N ALA A 454 -8.90 -16.05 1.74
CA ALA A 454 -10.02 -16.20 2.67
C ALA A 454 -11.20 -15.24 2.41
N ALA A 455 -10.94 -14.03 1.89
CA ALA A 455 -11.97 -13.05 1.55
C ALA A 455 -12.97 -13.54 0.47
N ALA A 456 -12.62 -14.57 -0.30
CA ALA A 456 -13.53 -15.14 -1.29
C ALA A 456 -14.75 -15.78 -0.61
N ASP A 457 -14.52 -16.43 0.52
CA ASP A 457 -15.54 -17.19 1.27
C ASP A 457 -16.16 -16.38 2.42
N ASP A 458 -15.59 -15.22 2.77
CA ASP A 458 -16.17 -14.34 3.77
C ASP A 458 -17.51 -13.75 3.29
N ALA A 459 -18.53 -13.83 4.14
CA ALA A 459 -19.88 -13.39 3.85
C ALA A 459 -20.07 -11.88 3.92
N ASP A 460 -19.24 -11.17 4.68
CA ASP A 460 -19.39 -9.72 4.89
C ASP A 460 -18.38 -8.85 4.11
N PHE A 461 -17.33 -9.45 3.55
CA PHE A 461 -16.58 -8.92 2.40
C PHE A 461 -17.41 -8.96 1.11
N VAL A 462 -18.07 -7.84 0.80
CA VAL A 462 -19.04 -7.69 -0.30
C VAL A 462 -18.75 -6.47 -1.17
N GLY A 463 -19.41 -6.37 -2.32
CA GLY A 463 -19.32 -5.21 -3.19
C GLY A 463 -19.65 -3.90 -2.45
N GLY A 464 -18.62 -3.09 -2.19
CA GLY A 464 -18.71 -1.79 -1.54
C GLY A 464 -18.26 -1.76 -0.09
N SER A 465 -18.00 -2.90 0.57
CA SER A 465 -17.54 -2.88 1.97
C SER A 465 -16.90 -4.17 2.48
N ASP A 466 -16.17 -4.04 3.58
CA ASP A 466 -15.68 -5.12 4.45
C ASP A 466 -16.07 -4.84 5.91
N THR A 467 -16.22 -5.87 6.74
CA THR A 467 -16.48 -5.71 8.18
C THR A 467 -15.46 -6.49 9.01
N ILE A 468 -14.86 -5.83 10.00
CA ILE A 468 -13.78 -6.40 10.80
C ILE A 468 -14.06 -6.17 12.27
N THR A 469 -13.97 -7.24 13.05
CA THR A 469 -14.13 -7.19 14.50
C THR A 469 -12.78 -7.27 15.20
N TYR A 470 -12.54 -6.35 16.12
CA TYR A 470 -11.42 -6.40 17.06
C TYR A 470 -11.95 -6.86 18.41
N ARG A 471 -11.39 -7.94 18.97
CA ARG A 471 -11.74 -8.47 20.29
C ARG A 471 -10.51 -8.53 21.18
N ILE A 472 -10.47 -7.65 22.17
CA ILE A 472 -9.33 -7.42 23.06
C ILE A 472 -9.73 -7.88 24.46
N SER A 473 -9.08 -8.91 24.96
CA SER A 473 -9.35 -9.51 26.28
C SER A 473 -8.35 -9.03 27.34
N GLY A 474 -8.63 -9.34 28.62
CA GLY A 474 -7.74 -9.00 29.73
C GLY A 474 -7.82 -7.53 30.16
N LEU A 475 -8.88 -6.83 29.78
CA LEU A 475 -9.08 -5.42 30.13
C LEU A 475 -9.79 -5.28 31.48
N GLY A 476 -9.44 -4.21 32.20
CA GLY A 476 -10.14 -3.82 33.42
C GLY A 476 -11.50 -3.16 33.13
N GLY A 477 -12.22 -2.85 34.21
CA GLY A 477 -13.42 -2.02 34.09
C GLY A 477 -13.05 -0.55 33.91
N GLY A 478 -13.91 0.19 33.21
CA GLY A 478 -13.71 1.61 33.01
C GLY A 478 -14.04 2.04 31.59
N THR A 479 -13.24 2.98 31.10
CA THR A 479 -13.46 3.66 29.83
C THR A 479 -12.19 3.59 28.99
N TYR A 480 -12.36 3.23 27.73
CA TYR A 480 -11.29 3.10 26.74
C TYR A 480 -11.59 3.98 25.54
N SER A 481 -10.55 4.64 25.02
CA SER A 481 -10.58 5.32 23.71
C SER A 481 -10.11 4.34 22.65
N VAL A 482 -10.83 4.22 21.55
CA VAL A 482 -10.44 3.41 20.40
C VAL A 482 -10.33 4.33 19.18
N ASP A 483 -9.13 4.39 18.61
CA ASP A 483 -8.83 5.09 17.38
C ASP A 483 -8.56 4.06 16.28
N ALA A 484 -9.29 4.18 15.17
CA ALA A 484 -9.14 3.33 13.99
C ALA A 484 -8.84 4.19 12.77
N GLU A 485 -7.82 3.82 12.00
CA GLU A 485 -7.41 4.48 10.77
C GLU A 485 -7.29 3.47 9.63
N LEU A 486 -7.80 3.82 8.46
CA LEU A 486 -7.50 3.13 7.22
C LEU A 486 -6.36 3.88 6.56
N LEU A 487 -5.20 3.23 6.48
CA LEU A 487 -3.97 3.79 5.95
C LEU A 487 -3.64 3.18 4.58
N TYR A 488 -2.88 3.91 3.77
CA TYR A 488 -2.48 3.52 2.42
C TYR A 488 -0.97 3.66 2.22
N GLN A 489 -0.39 2.68 1.53
CA GLN A 489 1.00 2.70 1.07
C GLN A 489 1.10 2.51 -0.44
N THR A 490 1.88 3.39 -1.05
CA THR A 490 2.26 3.32 -2.47
C THR A 490 3.13 2.11 -2.80
N LEU A 491 3.94 1.70 -1.84
CA LEU A 491 4.93 0.66 -2.00
C LEU A 491 5.02 -0.07 -0.68
N GLY A 492 4.49 -1.29 -0.63
CA GLY A 492 4.63 -2.16 0.53
C GLY A 492 6.10 -2.44 0.83
N TYR A 493 6.44 -2.58 2.12
CA TYR A 493 7.81 -2.72 2.57
C TYR A 493 8.50 -3.95 1.97
N ALA A 494 7.84 -5.11 1.98
CA ALA A 494 8.35 -6.34 1.38
C ALA A 494 8.71 -6.19 -0.11
N PHE A 495 7.87 -5.47 -0.86
CA PHE A 495 8.10 -5.16 -2.27
C PHE A 495 9.31 -4.22 -2.44
N ALA A 496 9.45 -3.21 -1.59
CA ALA A 496 10.61 -2.32 -1.55
C ALA A 496 11.90 -3.11 -1.28
N GLN A 497 11.88 -4.02 -0.28
CA GLN A 497 13.04 -4.83 0.06
C GLN A 497 13.45 -5.80 -1.05
N ASP A 498 12.50 -6.38 -1.81
CA ASP A 498 12.83 -7.17 -3.01
C ASP A 498 13.52 -6.32 -4.07
N LEU A 499 13.04 -5.10 -4.31
CA LEU A 499 13.65 -4.19 -5.27
C LEU A 499 15.05 -3.75 -4.81
N PHE A 500 15.24 -3.48 -3.51
CA PHE A 500 16.50 -3.03 -2.94
C PHE A 500 17.56 -4.11 -2.82
N ALA A 501 17.22 -5.37 -3.07
CA ALA A 501 18.20 -6.44 -3.25
C ALA A 501 18.99 -6.31 -4.57
N ASP A 502 18.48 -5.53 -5.53
CA ASP A 502 19.16 -5.24 -6.79
C ASP A 502 20.26 -4.18 -6.59
N SER A 503 21.47 -4.46 -7.09
CA SER A 503 22.64 -3.59 -6.93
C SER A 503 22.82 -2.55 -8.05
N SER A 504 21.85 -2.40 -8.96
CA SER A 504 21.88 -1.39 -10.01
C SER A 504 21.89 0.03 -9.45
N ALA A 505 22.35 0.97 -10.28
CA ALA A 505 22.36 2.39 -9.93
C ALA A 505 20.93 2.91 -9.74
N GLU A 506 19.99 2.44 -10.56
CA GLU A 506 18.57 2.81 -10.51
C GLU A 506 17.93 2.37 -9.18
N ALA A 507 18.11 1.11 -8.77
CA ALA A 507 17.60 0.61 -7.50
C ALA A 507 18.23 1.32 -6.29
N SER A 508 19.55 1.51 -6.31
CA SER A 508 20.27 2.22 -5.25
C SER A 508 19.86 3.69 -5.13
N SER A 509 19.65 4.36 -6.26
CA SER A 509 19.20 5.75 -6.32
C SER A 509 17.76 5.88 -5.81
N PHE A 510 16.85 5.03 -6.27
CA PHE A 510 15.48 5.01 -5.79
C PHE A 510 15.40 4.71 -4.29
N LYS A 511 16.19 3.74 -3.78
CA LYS A 511 16.28 3.46 -2.35
C LYS A 511 16.63 4.71 -1.54
N THR A 512 17.67 5.44 -1.98
CA THR A 512 18.10 6.67 -1.31
C THR A 512 16.98 7.71 -1.25
N MET A 513 16.24 7.89 -2.35
CA MET A 513 15.11 8.82 -2.41
C MET A 513 13.91 8.37 -1.58
N PHE A 514 13.61 7.07 -1.60
CA PHE A 514 12.52 6.47 -0.82
C PHE A 514 12.79 6.57 0.69
N ASP A 515 14.00 6.23 1.13
CA ASP A 515 14.41 6.35 2.53
C ASP A 515 14.26 7.79 3.03
N ALA A 516 14.62 8.77 2.21
CA ALA A 516 14.50 10.21 2.51
C ALA A 516 13.06 10.74 2.51
N SER A 517 12.12 10.12 1.80
CA SER A 517 10.73 10.57 1.75
C SER A 517 10.00 10.29 3.06
N ALA A 518 9.31 11.30 3.60
CA ALA A 518 8.44 11.14 4.77
C ALA A 518 7.03 10.65 4.41
N MET A 519 6.65 10.66 3.12
CA MET A 519 5.29 10.37 2.66
C MET A 519 5.08 8.89 2.28
N LYS A 520 5.62 7.96 3.06
CA LYS A 520 5.50 6.51 2.80
C LYS A 520 4.08 5.99 3.06
N THR A 521 3.42 6.54 4.08
CA THR A 521 2.05 6.17 4.50
C THR A 521 1.14 7.39 4.41
N SER A 522 -0.12 7.21 4.02
CA SER A 522 -1.14 8.26 4.00
C SER A 522 -2.47 7.76 4.53
N GLN A 523 -3.19 8.59 5.29
CA GLN A 523 -4.51 8.26 5.81
C GLN A 523 -5.58 8.39 4.72
N ILE A 524 -6.44 7.37 4.60
CA ILE A 524 -7.67 7.39 3.81
C ILE A 524 -8.83 7.86 4.70
N ALA A 525 -9.06 7.17 5.81
CA ALA A 525 -10.18 7.44 6.69
C ALA A 525 -9.77 7.20 8.15
N ALA A 526 -10.52 7.79 9.08
CA ALA A 526 -10.34 7.58 10.50
C ALA A 526 -11.69 7.61 11.23
N ALA A 527 -11.79 6.86 12.31
CA ALA A 527 -12.90 6.86 13.24
C ALA A 527 -12.35 6.76 14.67
N SER A 528 -12.97 7.50 15.59
CA SER A 528 -12.63 7.44 17.01
C SER A 528 -13.91 7.26 17.82
N LEU A 529 -13.85 6.41 18.84
CA LEU A 529 -14.98 6.15 19.73
C LEU A 529 -14.49 5.97 21.17
N THR A 530 -15.42 6.03 22.11
CA THR A 530 -15.17 5.74 23.51
C THR A 530 -16.10 4.60 23.93
N VAL A 531 -15.53 3.56 24.53
CA VAL A 531 -16.26 2.41 25.07
C VAL A 531 -16.10 2.39 26.57
N SER A 532 -17.23 2.36 27.28
CA SER A 532 -17.26 2.19 28.72
C SER A 532 -17.97 0.89 29.08
N GLY A 533 -17.51 0.22 30.11
CA GLY A 533 -18.09 -1.05 30.53
C GLY A 533 -17.49 -1.58 31.82
N SER A 534 -18.18 -2.57 32.40
CA SER A 534 -17.67 -3.32 33.53
C SER A 534 -16.64 -4.33 33.04
N GLY A 535 -15.41 -4.23 33.55
CA GLY A 535 -14.38 -5.24 33.32
C GLY A 535 -14.66 -6.49 34.12
N SER A 536 -13.85 -7.53 33.97
CA SER A 536 -13.89 -8.62 34.95
C SER A 536 -13.52 -8.01 36.29
N SER A 537 -14.43 -8.00 37.26
CA SER A 537 -13.97 -8.03 38.65
C SER A 537 -13.07 -9.26 38.70
N ALA A 538 -11.79 -9.10 39.07
CA ALA A 538 -11.03 -10.26 39.52
C ALA A 538 -11.93 -11.01 40.51
N PRO A 539 -12.06 -12.34 40.41
CA PRO A 539 -12.80 -13.08 41.43
C PRO A 539 -12.22 -12.66 42.79
N ALA A 540 -13.10 -12.54 43.78
CA ALA A 540 -12.61 -12.21 45.11
C ALA A 540 -11.65 -13.32 45.56
N ALA A 541 -10.67 -13.01 46.42
CA ALA A 541 -9.65 -13.98 46.86
C ALA A 541 -10.27 -15.37 47.14
N CYS A 542 -11.41 -15.38 47.84
CA CYS A 542 -12.20 -16.56 48.18
C CYS A 542 -12.95 -17.26 47.02
N SER A 543 -12.59 -16.96 45.77
CA SER A 543 -13.22 -17.48 44.55
C SER A 543 -12.31 -17.44 43.31
N ASP A 544 -11.02 -17.13 43.48
CA ASP A 544 -10.05 -16.95 42.39
C ASP A 544 -9.22 -18.21 42.07
N GLY A 545 -9.36 -19.27 42.87
CA GLY A 545 -8.71 -20.57 42.70
C GLY A 545 -7.25 -20.60 43.14
N VAL A 546 -6.79 -19.58 43.88
CA VAL A 546 -5.43 -19.45 44.41
C VAL A 546 -5.48 -19.46 45.95
N ASP A 547 -4.41 -19.95 46.57
CA ASP A 547 -4.19 -19.87 48.02
C ASP A 547 -3.50 -18.53 48.29
N ASN A 548 -4.29 -17.53 48.70
CA ASN A 548 -3.87 -16.14 48.76
C ASN A 548 -3.14 -15.79 50.06
N ASP A 549 -3.24 -16.63 51.10
CA ASP A 549 -2.56 -16.44 52.39
C ASP A 549 -1.42 -17.46 52.65
N GLY A 550 -1.35 -18.53 51.85
CA GLY A 550 -0.30 -19.54 51.84
C GLY A 550 -0.49 -20.65 52.87
N ASP A 551 -1.69 -20.85 53.44
CA ASP A 551 -1.98 -21.87 54.44
C ASP A 551 -2.28 -23.28 53.87
N GLY A 552 -2.42 -23.38 52.54
CA GLY A 552 -2.69 -24.59 51.79
C GLY A 552 -4.17 -24.84 51.49
N LEU A 553 -5.06 -23.93 51.89
CA LEU A 553 -6.48 -23.92 51.56
C LEU A 553 -6.76 -22.86 50.48
N ILE A 554 -7.86 -23.03 49.73
CA ILE A 554 -8.21 -22.14 48.61
C ILE A 554 -9.70 -21.82 48.64
N ASP A 555 -10.06 -20.61 48.25
CA ASP A 555 -11.43 -20.17 48.04
C ASP A 555 -12.34 -20.43 49.28
N LEU A 556 -13.61 -20.77 49.05
CA LEU A 556 -14.56 -21.18 50.09
C LEU A 556 -14.15 -22.42 50.90
N ALA A 557 -13.06 -23.12 50.55
CA ALA A 557 -12.50 -24.17 51.39
C ALA A 557 -11.57 -23.60 52.47
N ASP A 558 -11.15 -22.33 52.34
CA ASP A 558 -10.38 -21.57 53.30
C ASP A 558 -11.26 -21.02 54.44
N PRO A 559 -10.94 -21.30 55.73
CA PRO A 559 -11.64 -20.78 56.90
C PRO A 559 -11.61 -19.24 57.06
N GLY A 560 -10.67 -18.55 56.41
CA GLY A 560 -10.61 -17.10 56.35
C GLY A 560 -11.67 -16.49 55.44
N CYS A 561 -12.26 -17.30 54.55
CA CYS A 561 -13.32 -16.86 53.65
C CYS A 561 -14.70 -16.84 54.32
N SER A 562 -15.28 -15.65 54.45
CA SER A 562 -16.65 -15.50 54.93
C SER A 562 -17.71 -15.81 53.87
N ASP A 563 -17.43 -15.47 52.60
CA ASP A 563 -18.23 -15.85 51.42
C ASP A 563 -17.42 -15.73 50.10
N ALA A 564 -18.03 -16.05 48.96
CA ALA A 564 -17.35 -16.07 47.65
C ALA A 564 -17.07 -14.66 47.08
N GLN A 565 -17.51 -13.61 47.78
CA GLN A 565 -17.16 -12.23 47.46
C GLN A 565 -16.10 -11.67 48.42
N ASP A 566 -15.66 -12.47 49.40
CA ASP A 566 -14.63 -12.09 50.36
C ASP A 566 -13.24 -12.04 49.70
N ASN A 567 -12.50 -10.99 50.03
CA ASN A 567 -11.21 -10.64 49.42
C ASN A 567 -10.02 -10.94 50.35
N ASP A 568 -10.26 -11.60 51.48
CA ASP A 568 -9.26 -11.95 52.47
C ASP A 568 -9.42 -13.42 52.86
N GLU A 569 -8.40 -14.24 52.58
CA GLU A 569 -8.33 -15.63 53.02
C GLU A 569 -7.62 -15.77 54.37
N PHE A 570 -7.13 -14.67 54.96
CA PHE A 570 -6.31 -14.75 56.16
C PHE A 570 -7.11 -15.24 57.38
N ASN A 571 -6.69 -16.38 57.92
CA ASN A 571 -7.14 -16.89 59.20
C ASN A 571 -5.95 -17.16 60.15
N GLU A 572 -6.16 -17.05 61.48
CA GLU A 572 -5.11 -17.43 62.44
C GLU A 572 -4.99 -18.97 62.48
N VAL A 573 -4.11 -19.52 61.65
CA VAL A 573 -3.76 -20.94 61.68
C VAL A 573 -3.12 -21.27 63.03
N ALA A 574 -3.71 -22.21 63.76
CA ALA A 574 -3.11 -22.75 64.97
C ALA A 574 -1.70 -23.30 64.64
N PRO A 575 -0.68 -23.05 65.47
CA PRO A 575 0.69 -23.47 65.16
C PRO A 575 0.75 -24.96 64.86
N GLN A 576 1.31 -25.31 63.71
CA GLN A 576 1.53 -26.70 63.31
C GLN A 576 2.34 -27.41 64.41
N PRO A 577 1.98 -28.67 64.76
CA PRO A 577 2.72 -29.42 65.75
C PRO A 577 4.18 -29.56 65.30
N THR A 578 5.12 -29.37 66.22
CA THR A 578 6.55 -29.50 65.92
C THR A 578 6.90 -30.98 65.76
N ALA A 579 8.05 -31.26 65.14
CA ALA A 579 8.52 -32.63 64.88
C ALA A 579 8.41 -33.57 66.10
N CYS A 580 8.59 -33.04 67.31
CA CYS A 580 8.47 -33.80 68.56
C CYS A 580 7.04 -33.92 69.14
N SER A 581 6.00 -33.63 68.34
CA SER A 581 4.59 -33.62 68.74
C SER A 581 3.60 -33.88 67.58
N ASP A 582 4.08 -34.24 66.40
CA ASP A 582 3.28 -34.41 65.18
C ASP A 582 2.87 -35.88 64.92
N GLY A 583 3.35 -36.83 65.74
CA GLY A 583 3.03 -38.25 65.63
C GLY A 583 3.81 -39.00 64.55
N ILE A 584 4.84 -38.38 63.97
CA ILE A 584 5.66 -38.92 62.88
C ILE A 584 7.09 -39.15 63.40
N ASP A 585 7.75 -40.20 62.92
CA ASP A 585 9.18 -40.46 63.15
C ASP A 585 9.98 -39.67 62.11
N ASN A 586 10.44 -38.49 62.49
CA ASN A 586 11.00 -37.50 61.57
C ASN A 586 12.49 -37.71 61.28
N ASP A 587 13.19 -38.56 62.05
CA ASP A 587 14.59 -38.94 61.80
C ASP A 587 14.79 -40.39 61.31
N GLY A 588 13.73 -41.20 61.38
CA GLY A 588 13.65 -42.55 60.87
C GLY A 588 14.30 -43.61 61.75
N ASP A 589 14.52 -43.33 63.04
CA ASP A 589 15.16 -44.25 63.98
C ASP A 589 14.20 -45.23 64.69
N GLY A 590 12.90 -45.07 64.44
CA GLY A 590 11.80 -45.91 64.92
C GLY A 590 11.13 -45.41 66.19
N LEU A 591 11.47 -44.21 66.67
CA LEU A 591 10.84 -43.53 67.79
C LEU A 591 10.10 -42.28 67.29
N THR A 592 9.08 -41.83 68.01
CA THR A 592 8.23 -40.70 67.61
C THR A 592 8.03 -39.75 68.78
N ASP A 593 8.02 -38.45 68.50
CA ASP A 593 7.68 -37.39 69.44
C ASP A 593 8.55 -37.41 70.72
N LEU A 594 7.96 -37.12 71.88
CA LEU A 594 8.62 -37.22 73.19
C LEU A 594 9.15 -38.62 73.56
N ALA A 595 8.84 -39.65 72.78
CA ALA A 595 9.49 -40.96 72.93
C ALA A 595 10.86 -41.00 72.24
N ASP A 596 11.15 -40.07 71.32
CA ASP A 596 12.44 -39.88 70.69
C ASP A 596 13.44 -39.16 71.63
N PRO A 597 14.64 -39.74 71.88
CA PRO A 597 15.67 -39.11 72.69
C PRO A 597 16.28 -37.82 72.09
N GLY A 598 16.08 -37.55 70.81
CA GLY A 598 16.42 -36.31 70.14
C GLY A 598 15.51 -35.15 70.52
N CYS A 599 14.29 -35.45 70.96
CA CYS A 599 13.33 -34.45 71.42
C CYS A 599 13.62 -33.92 72.83
N SER A 600 13.86 -32.62 72.94
CA SER A 600 14.03 -31.97 74.25
C SER A 600 12.71 -31.61 74.94
N ASN A 601 11.65 -31.35 74.17
CA ASN A 601 10.27 -31.11 74.61
C ASN A 601 9.29 -31.12 73.43
N ALA A 602 7.99 -30.97 73.69
CA ALA A 602 6.92 -31.03 72.67
C ALA A 602 6.82 -29.78 71.78
N GLN A 603 7.70 -28.80 71.97
CA GLN A 603 7.89 -27.65 71.07
C GLN A 603 9.23 -27.74 70.33
N ASP A 604 9.98 -28.82 70.51
CA ASP A 604 11.21 -29.09 69.77
C ASP A 604 10.87 -29.58 68.36
N ASN A 605 11.63 -29.11 67.38
CA ASN A 605 11.38 -29.36 65.96
C ASN A 605 12.50 -30.18 65.31
N ASP A 606 13.26 -30.92 66.12
CA ASP A 606 14.38 -31.76 65.70
C ASP A 606 14.41 -33.04 66.56
N GLU A 607 14.23 -34.19 65.91
CA GLU A 607 14.32 -35.52 66.54
C GLU A 607 15.74 -36.13 66.39
N PHE A 608 16.69 -35.45 65.77
CA PHE A 608 17.96 -36.08 65.38
C PHE A 608 18.89 -36.37 66.56
N ASN A 609 19.16 -37.67 66.78
CA ASN A 609 20.00 -38.13 67.87
C ASN A 609 21.50 -37.77 67.72
N LYS A 610 22.04 -36.94 68.63
CA LYS A 610 23.48 -36.59 68.65
C LYS A 610 24.34 -37.81 69.02
N SER A 611 24.91 -38.48 68.03
CA SER A 611 25.73 -39.69 68.22
C SER A 611 26.89 -39.51 69.23
N ARG A 612 26.93 -40.38 70.24
CA ARG A 612 28.06 -40.51 71.17
C ARG A 612 29.27 -41.14 70.47
N LYS A 613 30.37 -40.40 70.36
CA LYS A 613 31.70 -40.91 69.94
C LYS A 613 32.04 -42.21 70.69
N ARG A 614 32.12 -43.34 69.98
CA ARG A 614 32.69 -44.60 70.50
C ARG A 614 34.14 -44.38 70.91
N ARG A 615 34.44 -44.55 72.20
CA ARG A 615 35.79 -44.85 72.70
C ARG A 615 36.01 -46.36 72.60
N GLY A 616 37.12 -46.78 71.99
CA GLY A 616 37.79 -48.01 72.42
C GLY A 616 38.41 -48.91 71.34
N ARG A 617 39.76 -48.94 71.39
CA ARG A 617 40.72 -49.98 71.00
C ARG A 617 41.10 -50.16 69.54
#